data_AF-A0A3N5RAH5-F1
#
_entry.id   AF-A0A3N5RAH5-F1
#
_cell.length_a   1.000
_cell.length_b   1.000
_cell.length_c   1.000
_cell.angle_alpha   90.00
_cell.angle_beta   90.00
_cell.angle_gamma   90.00
#
_symmetry.space_group_name_H-M   'P 1'
#
loop_
_entity.id
_entity.type
_entity.pdbx_description
1 polymer ?
#
loop_
_entity_poly.entity_id
_entity_poly.type
_entity_poly.pdbx_seq_one_letter_code
_entity_poly.pdbx_strand_id
1 'polypeptide(L)' 'MNITSIKNFGDLKRTGYKTRHIKDELRDNLIKFLKEKKNPFEGIIGYDETVIPDIQTAILSRHNII' A
#
# COMPACT_ATOMS: atom_id res chain seq x y z
N MET A 1 -2.77 17.09 12.99
CA MET A 1 -2.46 17.76 11.71
C MET A 1 -3.72 17.78 10.87
N ASN A 2 -4.28 18.95 10.55
CA ASN A 2 -5.57 19.03 9.86
C ASN A 2 -5.32 19.01 8.34
N ILE A 3 -5.32 17.82 7.75
CA ILE A 3 -4.95 17.59 6.33
C ILE A 3 -5.90 18.31 5.36
N THR A 4 -7.11 18.66 5.83
CA THR A 4 -8.13 19.36 5.06
C THR A 4 -7.77 20.81 4.70
N SER A 5 -6.78 21.41 5.36
CA SER A 5 -6.33 22.78 5.06
C SER A 5 -5.25 22.86 3.96
N ILE A 6 -4.71 21.73 3.52
CA ILE A 6 -3.65 21.66 2.51
C ILE A 6 -4.31 21.73 1.12
N LYS A 7 -4.10 22.82 0.40
CA LYS A 7 -4.81 23.08 -0.88
C LYS A 7 -3.98 22.75 -2.13
N ASN A 8 -2.67 22.63 -1.99
CA ASN A 8 -1.77 22.34 -3.11
C ASN A 8 -0.52 21.57 -2.66
N PHE A 9 0.25 21.09 -3.65
CA PHE A 9 1.47 20.34 -3.41
C PHE A 9 2.56 21.15 -2.69
N GLY A 10 2.60 22.47 -2.90
CA GLY A 10 3.51 23.37 -2.19
C GLY A 10 3.22 23.40 -0.70
N ASP A 11 1.95 23.51 -0.32
CA ASP A 11 1.50 23.46 1.07
C ASP A 11 1.82 22.10 1.70
N LEU A 12 1.61 21.00 0.97
CA LEU A 12 1.96 19.65 1.43
C LEU A 12 3.45 19.54 1.74
N LYS A 13 4.32 20.02 0.84
CA LYS A 13 5.78 20.00 1.05
C LYS A 13 6.20 20.79 2.29
N ARG A 14 5.60 21.96 2.53
CA ARG A 14 5.91 22.80 3.71
C ARG A 14 5.58 22.12 5.04
N THR A 15 4.70 21.13 5.02
CA THR A 15 4.38 20.37 6.24
C THR A 15 5.44 19.37 6.67
N GLY A 16 6.54 19.23 5.91
CA GLY A 16 7.56 18.21 6.16
C GLY A 16 7.18 16.83 5.63
N TYR A 17 6.19 16.75 4.73
CA TYR A 17 5.82 15.52 4.07
C TYR A 17 7.04 14.88 3.38
N LYS A 18 7.29 13.61 3.69
CA LYS A 18 8.35 12.82 3.06
C LYS A 18 7.71 11.86 2.06
N THR A 19 8.16 11.91 0.82
CA THR A 19 7.78 10.95 -0.19
C THR A 19 8.32 9.57 0.17
N ARG A 20 7.50 8.54 -0.02
CA ARG A 20 7.90 7.13 0.12
C ARG A 20 7.82 6.46 -1.26
N HIS A 21 8.69 5.49 -1.53
CA HIS A 21 8.56 4.68 -2.73
C HIS A 21 7.30 3.82 -2.64
N ILE A 22 6.55 3.73 -3.74
CA ILE A 22 5.30 2.97 -3.78
C ILE A 22 5.50 1.49 -3.40
N LYS A 23 6.63 0.88 -3.77
CA LYS A 23 6.94 -0.51 -3.42
C LYS A 23 7.16 -0.71 -1.92
N ASP A 24 7.80 0.25 -1.25
CA ASP A 24 7.95 0.24 0.20
C ASP A 24 6.59 0.35 0.88
N GLU A 25 5.78 1.29 0.40
CA GLU A 25 4.43 1.52 0.91
C GLU A 25 3.53 0.29 0.81
N LEU A 26 3.46 -0.33 -0.36
CA LEU A 26 2.66 -1.53 -0.58
C LEU A 26 3.12 -2.68 0.31
N ARG A 27 4.43 -2.89 0.43
CA ARG A 27 5.01 -3.93 1.29
C ARG A 27 4.68 -3.70 2.76
N ASP A 28 4.89 -2.49 3.26
CA ASP A 28 4.60 -2.15 4.66
C ASP A 28 3.11 -2.34 4.98
N ASN A 29 2.26 -1.88 4.08
CA ASN A 29 0.81 -2.03 4.21
C ASN A 29 0.42 -3.52 4.24
N LEU A 30 0.90 -4.32 3.29
CA LEU A 30 0.61 -5.75 3.24
C LEU A 30 1.07 -6.47 4.52
N ILE A 31 2.29 -6.19 5.00
CA ILE A 31 2.79 -6.75 6.27
C ILE A 31 1.86 -6.38 7.43
N LYS A 32 1.37 -5.14 7.48
CA LYS A 32 0.42 -4.69 8.50
C LYS A 32 -0.90 -5.47 8.43
N PHE A 33 -1.49 -5.62 7.24
CA PHE A 33 -2.71 -6.40 7.05
C PHE A 33 -2.55 -7.86 7.50
N LEU A 34 -1.43 -8.49 7.12
CA LEU A 34 -1.12 -9.87 7.51
C LEU A 34 -0.98 -10.02 9.04
N LYS A 35 -0.30 -9.08 9.70
CA LYS A 35 -0.17 -9.07 11.18
C LYS A 35 -1.52 -8.90 11.87
N GLU A 36 -2.40 -8.08 11.31
CA GLU A 36 -3.75 -7.84 11.84
C GLU A 36 -4.75 -8.94 11.43
N LYS A 37 -4.33 -9.96 10.67
CA LYS A 37 -5.19 -11.00 10.09
C LYS A 37 -6.39 -10.43 9.31
N LYS A 38 -6.18 -9.29 8.65
CA LYS A 38 -7.17 -8.64 7.79
C LYS A 38 -6.90 -8.97 6.34
N ASN A 39 -7.96 -9.13 5.54
CA ASN A 39 -7.83 -9.33 4.10
C ASN A 39 -7.54 -7.97 3.42
N PRO A 40 -6.37 -7.79 2.77
CA PRO A 40 -6.06 -6.57 2.04
C PRO A 40 -6.77 -6.48 0.66
N PHE A 41 -7.41 -7.57 0.20
CA PHE A 41 -8.06 -7.69 -1.11
C PHE A 41 -9.58 -7.78 -1.00
N GLU A 42 -10.17 -6.99 -0.11
CA GLU A 42 -11.62 -6.94 0.06
C GLU A 42 -12.33 -6.61 -1.26
N GLY A 43 -13.35 -7.40 -1.61
CA GLY A 43 -14.10 -7.27 -2.87
C GLY A 43 -13.54 -8.04 -4.06
N ILE A 44 -12.35 -8.65 -3.96
CA ILE A 44 -11.86 -9.62 -4.95
C ILE A 44 -12.42 -11.01 -4.61
N ILE A 45 -13.06 -11.67 -5.58
CA ILE A 45 -13.72 -12.96 -5.40
C ILE A 45 -13.13 -13.98 -6.40
N GLY A 46 -12.81 -15.19 -5.93
CA GLY A 46 -12.45 -16.32 -6.79
C GLY A 46 -10.97 -16.41 -7.17
N TYR A 47 -10.12 -15.58 -6.57
CA TYR A 47 -8.67 -15.54 -6.84
C TYR A 47 -7.82 -15.93 -5.63
N ASP A 48 -8.46 -16.39 -4.55
CA ASP A 48 -7.82 -16.71 -3.27
C ASP A 48 -6.72 -17.77 -3.40
N GLU A 49 -6.88 -18.72 -4.31
CA GLU A 49 -5.94 -19.83 -4.53
C GLU A 49 -5.06 -19.66 -5.78
N THR A 50 -5.19 -18.56 -6.52
CA THR A 50 -4.46 -18.36 -7.78
C THR A 50 -3.66 -17.06 -7.76
N VAL A 51 -4.31 -15.94 -8.05
CA VAL A 51 -3.64 -14.64 -8.30
C VAL A 51 -3.27 -13.93 -7.00
N ILE A 52 -4.10 -14.03 -5.97
CA ILE A 52 -3.86 -13.32 -4.70
C ILE A 52 -2.53 -13.75 -4.05
N PRO A 53 -2.22 -15.05 -3.92
CA PRO A 53 -0.93 -15.50 -3.39
C PRO A 53 0.28 -14.97 -4.17
N ASP A 54 0.19 -14.95 -5.50
CA ASP A 54 1.25 -14.47 -6.38
C ASP A 54 1.49 -12.96 -6.20
N ILE A 55 0.42 -12.17 -6.13
CA ILE A 55 0.49 -10.73 -5.86
C ILE A 55 1.11 -10.46 -4.49
N GLN A 56 0.70 -11.19 -3.45
CA GLN A 56 1.29 -11.05 -2.11
C GLN A 56 2.79 -11.31 -2.15
N THR A 57 3.21 -12.38 -2.82
CA THR A 57 4.63 -12.76 -2.94
C THR A 57 5.43 -11.70 -3.71
N ALA A 58 4.88 -11.17 -4.81
CA ALA A 58 5.52 -10.13 -5.60
C ALA A 58 5.68 -8.83 -4.81
N ILE A 59 4.64 -8.39 -4.08
CA ILE A 59 4.68 -7.20 -3.22
C ILE A 59 5.74 -7.36 -2.12
N LEU A 60 5.74 -8.50 -1.41
CA LEU A 60 6.70 -8.76 -0.35
C LEU A 60 8.15 -8.77 -0.89
N SER A 61 8.34 -9.32 -2.08
CA SER A 61 9.62 -9.41 -2.78
C SER A 61 10.05 -8.11 -3.48
N ARG A 62 9.20 -7.08 -3.48
CA ARG A 62 9.42 -5.81 -4.23
C ARG A 62 9.58 -6.02 -5.74
N HIS A 63 9.06 -7.12 -6.26
CA HIS A 63 9.08 -7.42 -7.68
C HIS A 63 8.15 -6.48 -8.46
N ASN A 64 8.43 -6.33 -9.75
CA ASN A 64 7.48 -5.68 -10.65
C ASN A 64 6.31 -6.63 -10.90
N ILE A 65 5.12 -6.07 -10.95
CA ILE A 65 3.88 -6.77 -11.31
C ILE A 65 3.47 -6.18 -12.68
N ILE A 66 3.15 -7.03 -13.65
CA ILE A 66 2.80 -6.65 -15.03
C ILE A 66 1.29 -6.77 -15.20
#